data_AF-A0A2R4JL11-F1
#
_entry.id   AF-A0A2R4JL11-F1
#
_cell.length_a   1.000
_cell.length_b   1.000
_cell.length_c   1.000
_cell.angle_alpha   90.00
_cell.angle_beta   90.00
_cell.angle_gamma   90.00
#
_symmetry.space_group_name_H-M   'P 1'
#
loop_
_entity.id
_entity.type
_entity.pdbx_description
1 polymer ?
#
loop_
_entity_poly.entity_id
_entity_poly.type
_entity_poly.pdbx_seq_one_letter_code
_entity_poly.pdbx_strand_id
1 'polypeptide(L)'
;MKSPAPSGSNDRNARVERLRASRAKDSEEKTRRAIDAVDGLLRSGRRITVSQVARDAAVSPWFVYNQPQVHQAVQDGIIAQREHVRQDPSVPAARQVSPAGLRTDLALAREEIKDLKRERDRLLNRVRLSLGAELDGVDQNELIQRVQQLEQRNTALNEELSEARERIAALEGRLRETEDDLTAARASLRRAMRAVPSP
;
A
#
# COMPACT_ATOMS: atom_id res chain seq x y z
N MET A 1 -42.72 24.91 -11.12
CA MET A 1 -41.98 23.78 -10.52
C MET A 1 -40.49 24.03 -10.74
N LYS A 2 -39.72 24.33 -9.70
CA LYS A 2 -38.26 24.54 -9.82
C LYS A 2 -37.62 23.87 -8.61
N SER A 3 -37.10 22.66 -8.82
CA SER A 3 -36.40 21.87 -7.80
C SER A 3 -35.09 22.56 -7.38
N PRO A 4 -34.70 22.54 -6.09
CA PRO A 4 -33.38 22.99 -5.68
C PRO A 4 -32.36 21.82 -5.68
N ALA A 5 -31.20 22.11 -6.30
CA ALA A 5 -29.81 21.76 -5.99
C ALA A 5 -29.32 20.29 -5.83
N PRO A 6 -28.16 19.97 -6.44
CA PRO A 6 -27.17 19.03 -5.90
C PRO A 6 -26.06 19.80 -5.14
N SER A 7 -26.31 20.24 -3.90
CA SER A 7 -25.33 21.06 -3.12
C SER A 7 -24.20 20.24 -2.46
N GLY A 8 -24.37 18.91 -2.30
CA GLY A 8 -23.46 18.09 -1.49
C GLY A 8 -22.08 17.77 -2.11
N SER A 9 -21.93 17.83 -3.43
CA SER A 9 -20.64 17.58 -4.10
C SER A 9 -19.71 18.80 -4.06
N ASN A 10 -20.27 20.00 -4.15
CA ASN A 10 -19.53 21.26 -4.14
C ASN A 10 -18.92 21.54 -2.76
N ASP A 11 -19.66 21.25 -1.69
CA ASP A 11 -19.20 21.42 -0.30
C ASP A 11 -18.06 20.46 0.06
N ARG A 12 -18.09 19.22 -0.46
CA ARG A 12 -17.02 18.24 -0.27
C ARG A 12 -15.73 18.69 -0.96
N ASN A 13 -15.83 19.16 -2.21
CA ASN A 13 -14.67 19.66 -2.95
C ASN A 13 -14.07 20.92 -2.30
N ALA A 14 -14.91 21.87 -1.89
CA ALA A 14 -14.46 23.06 -1.16
C ALA A 14 -13.80 22.72 0.19
N ARG A 15 -14.24 21.67 0.87
CA ARG A 15 -13.58 21.17 2.09
C ARG A 15 -12.22 20.51 1.79
N VAL A 16 -12.13 19.71 0.72
CA VAL A 16 -10.88 19.07 0.30
C VAL A 16 -9.83 20.12 -0.10
N GLU A 17 -10.23 21.15 -0.85
CA GLU A 17 -9.33 22.24 -1.23
C GLU A 17 -8.83 23.04 -0.03
N ARG A 18 -9.70 23.34 0.95
CA ARG A 18 -9.26 23.97 2.21
C ARG A 18 -8.26 23.10 2.97
N LEU A 19 -8.43 21.78 2.99
CA LEU A 19 -7.49 20.87 3.63
C LEU A 19 -6.15 20.82 2.89
N ARG A 20 -6.16 20.81 1.55
CA ARG A 20 -4.95 20.87 0.71
C ARG A 20 -4.18 22.17 0.95
N ALA A 21 -4.87 23.31 0.95
CA ALA A 21 -4.27 24.61 1.21
C ALA A 21 -3.67 24.70 2.63
N SER A 22 -4.35 24.15 3.64
CA SER A 22 -3.81 24.08 5.00
C SER A 22 -2.54 23.23 5.06
N ARG A 23 -2.55 22.05 4.43
CA ARG A 23 -1.38 21.15 4.40
C ARG A 23 -0.19 21.74 3.65
N ALA A 24 -0.44 22.51 2.59
CA ALA A 24 0.61 23.21 1.86
C ALA A 24 1.31 24.24 2.78
N LYS A 25 0.54 25.07 3.49
CA LYS A 25 1.08 26.02 4.47
C LYS A 25 1.86 25.35 5.59
N ASP A 26 1.34 24.25 6.14
CA ASP A 26 2.04 23.48 7.18
C ASP A 26 3.36 22.90 6.67
N SER A 27 3.40 22.48 5.40
CA SER A 27 4.60 21.96 4.76
C SER A 27 5.64 23.05 4.51
N GLU A 28 5.20 24.23 4.08
CA GLU A 28 6.07 25.41 3.89
C GLU A 28 6.68 25.86 5.22
N GLU A 29 5.88 25.93 6.28
CA GLU A 29 6.37 26.31 7.61
C GLU A 29 7.38 25.31 8.17
N LYS A 30 7.14 24.00 8.00
CA LYS A 30 8.10 22.94 8.37
C LYS A 30 9.37 23.02 7.55
N THR A 31 9.26 23.34 6.25
CA THR A 31 10.42 23.51 5.36
C THR A 31 11.28 24.67 5.82
N ARG A 32 10.66 25.83 6.09
CA ARG A 32 11.34 27.03 6.58
C ARG A 32 12.08 26.75 7.89
N ARG A 33 11.41 26.16 8.89
CA ARG A 33 12.05 25.82 10.18
C ARG A 33 13.22 24.86 10.02
N ALA A 34 13.13 23.91 9.09
CA ALA A 34 14.22 22.97 8.83
C ALA A 34 15.44 23.62 8.20
N ILE A 35 15.23 24.56 7.27
CA ILE A 35 16.32 25.35 6.67
C ILE A 35 16.94 26.27 7.73
N ASP A 36 16.14 26.98 8.52
CA ASP A 36 16.62 27.84 9.61
C ASP A 36 17.46 27.05 10.64
N ALA A 37 17.09 25.80 10.92
CA ALA A 37 17.83 24.91 11.80
C ALA A 37 19.20 24.52 11.21
N VAL A 38 19.29 24.29 9.89
CA VAL A 38 20.58 24.06 9.21
C VAL A 38 21.47 25.29 9.34
N ASP A 39 20.94 26.49 9.10
CA ASP A 39 21.70 27.74 9.22
C ASP A 39 22.13 28.03 10.66
N GLY A 40 21.30 27.68 11.64
CA GLY A 40 21.66 27.74 13.06
C GLY A 40 22.81 26.80 13.43
N LEU A 41 22.81 25.57 12.88
CA LEU A 41 23.88 24.62 13.10
C LEU A 41 25.18 25.02 12.40
N LEU A 42 25.11 25.58 11.19
CA LEU A 42 26.24 26.16 10.47
C LEU A 42 26.88 27.29 11.29
N ARG A 43 26.09 28.26 11.75
CA ARG A 43 26.59 29.41 12.52
C ARG A 43 27.16 29.03 13.88
N SER A 44 26.59 28.03 14.54
CA SER A 44 27.06 27.56 15.85
C SER A 44 28.26 26.60 15.77
N GLY A 45 28.68 26.21 14.56
CA GLY A 45 29.74 25.22 14.35
C GLY A 45 29.38 23.81 14.85
N ARG A 46 28.12 23.57 15.21
CA ARG A 46 27.64 22.26 15.68
C ARG A 46 27.52 21.31 14.50
N ARG A 47 27.81 20.03 14.73
CA ARG A 47 27.80 19.01 13.66
C ARG A 47 26.41 18.90 13.03
N ILE A 48 26.34 19.09 11.71
CA ILE A 48 25.09 18.98 10.96
C ILE A 48 24.83 17.51 10.66
N THR A 49 23.65 17.02 11.08
CA THR A 49 23.15 15.67 10.78
C THR A 49 21.65 15.73 10.59
N VAL A 50 21.10 14.81 9.80
CA VAL A 50 19.64 14.69 9.58
C VAL A 50 18.89 14.60 10.91
N SER A 51 19.38 13.78 11.85
CA SER A 51 18.75 13.62 13.18
C SER A 51 18.84 14.87 14.06
N GLN A 52 19.87 15.70 13.89
CA GLN A 52 20.00 16.96 14.63
C GLN A 52 19.07 18.02 14.03
N VAL A 53 19.04 18.16 12.71
CA VAL A 53 18.16 19.10 12.00
C VAL A 53 16.69 18.77 12.27
N ALA A 54 16.31 17.49 12.22
CA ALA A 54 14.95 17.05 12.53
C ALA A 54 14.52 17.43 13.96
N ARG A 55 15.43 17.28 14.93
CA ARG A 55 15.19 17.65 16.33
C ARG A 55 15.07 19.16 16.50
N ASP A 56 16.02 19.93 15.96
CA ASP A 56 16.05 21.39 16.13
C ASP A 56 14.89 22.09 15.39
N ALA A 57 14.42 21.51 14.29
CA ALA A 57 13.27 22.02 13.53
C ALA A 57 11.91 21.45 13.97
N ALA A 58 11.89 20.53 14.95
CA ALA A 58 10.70 19.79 15.38
C ALA A 58 9.92 19.15 14.20
N VAL A 59 10.65 18.46 13.31
CA VAL A 59 10.09 17.70 12.17
C VAL A 59 10.51 16.23 12.27
N SER A 60 9.79 15.34 11.59
CA SER A 60 10.19 13.93 11.52
C SER A 60 11.43 13.78 10.63
N PRO A 61 12.33 12.80 10.90
CA PRO A 61 13.45 12.50 10.01
C PRO A 61 13.00 12.17 8.59
N TRP A 62 11.84 11.53 8.43
CA TRP A 62 11.25 11.23 7.12
C TRP A 62 10.88 12.49 6.33
N PHE A 63 10.44 13.58 6.98
CA PHE A 63 10.17 14.86 6.32
C PHE A 63 11.43 15.45 5.69
N VAL A 64 12.58 15.34 6.36
CA VAL A 64 13.87 15.82 5.84
C VAL A 64 14.27 15.07 4.57
N TYR A 65 14.00 13.77 4.47
CA TYR A 65 14.27 12.99 3.27
C TYR A 65 13.24 13.22 2.16
N ASN A 66 11.96 13.37 2.52
CA ASN A 66 10.88 13.45 1.55
C ASN A 66 10.73 14.85 0.92
N GLN A 67 11.17 15.92 1.61
CA GLN A 67 11.15 17.28 1.07
C GLN A 67 12.49 17.60 0.39
N PRO A 68 12.55 17.72 -0.96
CA PRO A 68 13.82 17.84 -1.68
C PRO A 68 14.66 19.05 -1.25
N GLN A 69 14.00 20.18 -1.02
CA GLN A 69 14.66 21.43 -0.61
C GLN A 69 15.37 21.31 0.74
N VAL A 70 14.74 20.65 1.72
CA VAL A 70 15.33 20.44 3.05
C VAL A 70 16.48 19.45 2.96
N HIS A 71 16.29 18.36 2.23
CA HIS A 71 17.33 17.35 2.03
C HIS A 71 18.60 17.97 1.41
N GLN A 72 18.43 18.77 0.36
CA GLN A 72 19.53 19.48 -0.30
C GLN A 72 20.23 20.44 0.65
N ALA A 73 19.49 21.30 1.37
CA ALA A 73 20.08 22.23 2.34
C ALA A 73 20.91 21.51 3.42
N VAL A 74 20.44 20.36 3.91
CA VAL A 74 21.20 19.54 4.88
C VAL A 74 22.48 18.98 4.26
N GLN A 75 22.44 18.49 3.02
CA GLN A 75 23.62 17.98 2.33
C GLN A 75 24.65 19.07 2.07
N ASP A 76 24.21 20.22 1.56
CA ASP A 76 25.05 21.38 1.30
C ASP A 76 25.71 21.89 2.58
N GLY A 77 24.95 21.98 3.68
CA GLY A 77 25.49 22.35 4.98
C GLY A 77 26.55 21.36 5.50
N ILE A 78 26.36 20.06 5.29
CA ILE A 78 27.37 19.04 5.64
C ILE A 78 28.64 19.21 4.83
N ILE A 79 28.53 19.54 3.54
CA ILE A 79 29.69 19.76 2.66
C ILE A 79 30.43 21.04 3.09
N ALA A 80 29.72 22.15 3.25
CA ALA A 80 30.30 23.42 3.69
C ALA A 80 31.03 23.30 5.04
N GLN A 81 30.44 22.57 6.00
CA GLN A 81 31.09 22.32 7.29
C GLN A 81 32.40 21.52 7.15
N ARG A 82 32.46 20.54 6.24
CA ARG A 82 33.68 19.76 5.98
C ARG A 82 34.78 20.60 5.33
N GLU A 83 34.40 21.55 4.47
CA GLU A 83 35.34 22.47 3.82
C GLU A 83 35.89 23.49 4.81
N HIS A 84 35.05 24.06 5.69
CA HIS A 84 35.49 24.94 6.76
C HIS A 84 36.48 24.27 7.73
N VAL A 85 36.23 23.02 8.13
CA VAL A 85 37.15 22.25 8.99
C VAL A 85 38.51 21.98 8.33
N ARG A 86 38.57 21.97 6.99
CA ARG A 86 39.84 21.80 6.24
C ARG A 86 40.63 23.10 6.09
N GLN A 87 39.97 24.26 6.16
CA GLN A 87 40.60 25.56 5.92
C GLN A 87 41.05 26.30 7.19
N ASP A 88 40.67 25.84 8.38
CA ASP A 88 41.06 26.46 9.65
C ASP A 88 42.49 26.04 10.05
N PRO A 89 43.52 26.90 9.96
CA PRO A 89 44.92 26.53 10.23
C PRO A 89 45.28 26.56 11.72
N SER A 90 44.33 26.87 12.60
CA SER A 90 44.60 27.26 13.99
C SER A 90 44.53 26.13 15.03
N VAL A 91 44.52 24.86 14.63
CA VAL A 91 44.59 23.75 15.58
C VAL A 91 46.07 23.35 15.79
N PRO A 92 46.62 23.45 17.02
CA PRO A 92 48.02 23.17 17.27
C PRO A 92 48.36 21.71 16.94
N ALA A 93 49.54 21.51 16.34
CA ALA A 93 50.14 20.23 15.97
C ALA A 93 50.48 19.29 17.16
N ALA A 94 49.78 19.40 18.29
CA ALA A 94 50.00 18.59 19.50
C ALA A 94 49.21 17.26 19.51
N ARG A 95 48.61 16.87 18.39
CA ARG A 95 47.96 15.56 18.24
C ARG A 95 48.37 14.88 16.94
N GLN A 96 49.67 14.92 16.63
CA GLN A 96 50.23 13.98 15.66
C GLN A 96 50.14 12.58 16.26
N VAL A 97 49.01 11.92 16.00
CA VAL A 97 48.82 10.50 16.31
C VAL A 97 50.01 9.76 15.68
N SER A 98 50.81 9.10 16.51
CA SER A 98 51.98 8.38 16.06
C SER A 98 51.60 7.43 14.91
N PRO A 99 52.42 7.27 13.85
CA PRO A 99 52.18 6.32 12.78
C PRO A 99 51.93 4.89 13.26
N ALA A 100 52.42 4.53 14.45
CA ALA A 100 52.11 3.27 15.11
C ALA A 100 50.66 3.22 15.62
N GLY A 101 50.17 4.29 16.25
CA GLY A 101 48.78 4.39 16.72
C GLY A 101 47.78 4.32 15.57
N LEU A 102 48.05 5.02 14.46
CA LEU A 102 47.21 4.96 13.25
C LEU A 102 47.12 3.55 12.65
N ARG A 103 48.20 2.76 12.73
CA ARG A 103 48.18 1.36 12.25
C ARG A 103 47.37 0.46 13.18
N THR A 104 47.44 0.69 14.49
CA THR A 104 46.63 -0.03 15.47
C THR A 104 45.15 0.29 15.31
N ASP A 105 44.81 1.57 15.18
CA ASP A 105 43.43 2.02 14.97
C ASP A 105 42.86 1.46 13.65
N LEU A 106 43.68 1.41 12.59
CA LEU A 106 43.29 0.81 11.32
C LEU A 106 43.09 -0.71 11.42
N ALA A 107 43.92 -1.41 12.20
CA ALA A 107 43.74 -2.83 12.46
C ALA A 107 42.44 -3.09 13.24
N LEU A 108 42.17 -2.30 14.28
CA LEU A 108 40.95 -2.36 15.09
C LEU A 108 39.70 -2.09 14.24
N ALA A 109 39.73 -1.03 13.43
CA ALA A 109 38.61 -0.68 12.56
C ALA A 109 38.33 -1.75 11.49
N ARG A 110 39.37 -2.43 10.98
CA ARG A 110 39.20 -3.55 10.03
C ARG A 110 38.56 -4.77 10.69
N GLU A 111 38.93 -5.06 11.94
CA GLU A 111 38.33 -6.12 12.72
C GLU A 111 36.85 -5.82 12.99
N GLU A 112 36.54 -4.61 13.43
CA GLU A 112 35.16 -4.19 13.69
C GLU A 112 34.29 -4.23 12.42
N ILE A 113 34.81 -3.81 11.27
CA ILE A 113 34.12 -3.95 9.98
C ILE A 113 33.84 -5.43 9.66
N LYS A 114 34.76 -6.33 9.98
CA LYS A 114 34.61 -7.77 9.74
C LYS A 114 33.49 -8.34 10.62
N ASP A 115 33.44 -7.94 11.88
CA ASP A 115 32.40 -8.36 12.81
C ASP A 115 31.04 -7.81 12.45
N LEU A 116 30.96 -6.52 12.12
CA LEU A 116 29.72 -5.90 11.63
C LEU A 116 29.20 -6.57 10.36
N LYS A 117 30.07 -6.97 9.43
CA LYS A 117 29.66 -7.73 8.24
C LYS A 117 29.08 -9.09 8.59
N ARG A 118 29.70 -9.82 9.53
CA ARG A 118 29.18 -11.12 10.02
C ARG A 118 27.83 -10.95 10.72
N GLU A 119 27.69 -9.93 11.56
CA GLU A 119 26.43 -9.59 12.24
C GLU A 119 25.33 -9.31 11.22
N ARG A 120 25.63 -8.45 10.23
CA ARG A 120 24.74 -8.10 9.13
C ARG A 120 24.32 -9.34 8.34
N ASP A 121 25.25 -10.24 8.01
CA ASP A 121 24.94 -11.46 7.25
C ASP A 121 24.06 -12.42 8.08
N ARG A 122 24.31 -12.56 9.38
CA ARG A 122 23.46 -13.34 10.30
C ARG A 122 22.04 -12.78 10.39
N LEU A 123 21.92 -11.46 10.54
CA LEU A 123 20.62 -10.78 10.59
C LEU A 123 19.86 -10.92 9.27
N LEU A 124 20.54 -10.74 8.13
CA LEU A 124 19.94 -10.92 6.80
C LEU A 124 19.44 -12.35 6.61
N ASN A 125 20.21 -13.35 7.00
CA ASN A 125 19.79 -14.74 6.91
C ASN A 125 18.59 -15.02 7.82
N ARG A 126 18.59 -14.51 9.06
CA ARG A 126 17.46 -14.67 9.99
C ARG A 126 16.18 -14.03 9.44
N VAL A 127 16.27 -12.83 8.88
CA VAL A 127 15.14 -12.13 8.26
C VAL A 127 14.65 -12.88 7.02
N ARG A 128 15.55 -13.42 6.18
CA ARG A 128 15.15 -14.24 5.03
C ARG A 128 14.41 -15.51 5.46
N LEU A 129 14.90 -16.18 6.50
CA LEU A 129 14.25 -17.38 7.06
C LEU A 129 12.88 -17.04 7.68
N SER A 130 12.76 -15.93 8.40
CA SER A 130 11.49 -15.52 9.00
C SER A 130 10.48 -15.07 7.95
N LEU A 131 10.88 -14.24 6.97
CA LEU A 131 10.00 -13.84 5.87
C LEU A 131 9.62 -15.03 4.98
N GLY A 132 10.55 -15.93 4.70
CA GLY A 132 10.25 -17.16 3.94
C GLY A 132 9.20 -18.01 4.66
N ALA A 133 9.38 -18.23 5.97
CA ALA A 133 8.42 -18.99 6.78
C ALA A 133 7.06 -18.28 6.92
N GLU A 134 7.04 -16.96 7.05
CA GLU A 134 5.80 -16.17 7.15
C GLU A 134 5.03 -16.14 5.82
N LEU A 135 5.73 -15.98 4.69
CA LEU A 135 5.12 -15.97 3.35
C LEU A 135 4.64 -17.37 2.94
N ASP A 136 5.45 -18.40 3.14
CA ASP A 136 5.09 -19.75 2.70
C ASP A 136 3.97 -20.37 3.57
N GLY A 137 3.98 -20.11 4.88
CA GLY A 137 3.05 -20.77 5.82
C GLY A 137 1.64 -20.18 5.85
N VAL A 138 1.52 -18.85 5.74
CA VAL A 138 0.22 -18.15 5.85
C VAL A 138 -0.51 -18.15 4.51
N ASP A 139 0.18 -17.84 3.41
CA ASP A 139 -0.47 -17.74 2.09
C ASP A 139 -0.89 -19.11 1.55
N GLN A 140 -0.10 -20.17 1.75
CA GLN A 140 -0.40 -21.48 1.16
C GLN A 140 -1.64 -22.14 1.77
N ASN A 141 -1.79 -22.11 3.10
CA ASN A 141 -2.94 -22.72 3.76
C ASN A 141 -4.24 -21.96 3.47
N GLU A 142 -4.19 -20.63 3.44
CA GLU A 142 -5.36 -19.80 3.09
C GLU A 142 -5.78 -20.03 1.62
N LEU A 143 -4.82 -20.12 0.70
CA LEU A 143 -5.09 -20.45 -0.70
C LEU A 143 -5.71 -21.84 -0.85
N ILE A 144 -5.21 -22.85 -0.13
CA ILE A 144 -5.78 -24.21 -0.15
C ILE A 144 -7.23 -24.19 0.35
N GLN A 145 -7.49 -23.54 1.49
CA GLN A 145 -8.86 -23.43 2.02
C GLN A 145 -9.78 -22.70 1.04
N ARG A 146 -9.29 -21.65 0.39
CA ARG A 146 -10.07 -20.90 -0.58
C ARG A 146 -10.39 -21.73 -1.83
N VAL A 147 -9.43 -22.51 -2.33
CA VAL A 147 -9.65 -23.43 -3.46
C VAL A 147 -10.70 -24.48 -3.08
N GLN A 148 -10.57 -25.12 -1.92
CA GLN A 148 -11.55 -26.10 -1.45
C GLN A 148 -12.96 -25.50 -1.31
N GLN A 149 -13.06 -24.28 -0.78
CA GLN A 149 -14.35 -23.58 -0.67
C GLN A 149 -14.94 -23.26 -2.05
N LEU A 150 -14.10 -22.86 -3.02
CA LEU A 150 -14.54 -22.59 -4.38
C LEU A 150 -14.99 -23.88 -5.10
N GLU A 151 -14.27 -24.98 -4.91
CA GLU A 151 -14.65 -26.30 -5.43
C GLU A 151 -16.01 -26.73 -4.88
N GLN A 152 -16.21 -26.67 -3.56
CA GLN A 152 -17.50 -27.00 -2.93
C GLN A 152 -18.65 -26.13 -3.43
N ARG A 153 -18.41 -24.83 -3.64
CA ARG A 153 -19.43 -23.93 -4.22
C ARG A 153 -19.70 -24.27 -5.67
N ASN A 154 -18.67 -24.64 -6.43
CA ASN A 154 -18.82 -25.00 -7.83
C ASN A 154 -19.63 -26.30 -7.98
N THR A 155 -19.36 -27.31 -7.14
CA THR A 155 -20.14 -28.56 -7.13
C THR A 155 -21.60 -28.30 -6.77
N ALA A 156 -21.87 -27.52 -5.71
CA ALA A 156 -23.23 -27.16 -5.32
C ALA A 156 -23.98 -26.40 -6.42
N LEU A 157 -23.33 -25.41 -7.06
CA LEU A 157 -23.93 -24.68 -8.18
C LEU A 157 -24.20 -25.57 -9.39
N ASN A 158 -23.35 -26.55 -9.67
CA ASN A 158 -23.56 -27.49 -10.77
C ASN A 158 -24.75 -28.43 -10.49
N GLU A 159 -24.92 -28.87 -9.24
CA GLU A 159 -26.06 -29.67 -8.80
C GLU A 159 -27.38 -28.88 -8.88
N GLU A 160 -27.39 -27.63 -8.40
CA GLU A 160 -28.54 -26.73 -8.53
C GLU A 160 -28.91 -26.50 -10.01
N LEU A 161 -27.90 -26.34 -10.87
CA LEU A 161 -28.08 -26.15 -12.29
C LEU A 161 -28.66 -27.41 -12.95
N SER A 162 -28.17 -28.61 -12.61
CA SER A 162 -28.75 -29.85 -13.13
C SER A 162 -30.19 -30.04 -12.67
N GLU A 163 -30.48 -29.77 -11.40
CA GLU A 163 -31.85 -29.90 -10.87
C GLU A 163 -32.80 -28.90 -11.53
N ALA A 164 -32.36 -27.65 -11.74
CA ALA A 164 -33.16 -26.66 -12.45
C ALA A 164 -33.45 -27.09 -13.91
N ARG A 165 -32.47 -27.68 -14.60
CA ARG A 165 -32.66 -28.20 -15.96
C ARG A 165 -33.67 -29.35 -16.01
N GLU A 166 -33.59 -30.28 -15.07
CA GLU A 166 -34.55 -31.39 -14.96
C GLU A 166 -35.97 -30.88 -14.69
N ARG A 167 -36.12 -29.90 -13.80
CA ARG A 167 -37.42 -29.26 -13.53
C ARG A 167 -37.99 -28.57 -14.77
N ILE A 168 -37.15 -27.85 -15.53
CA ILE A 168 -37.58 -27.23 -16.80
C ILE A 168 -38.04 -28.29 -17.78
N ALA A 169 -37.26 -29.36 -17.99
CA ALA A 169 -37.64 -30.44 -18.91
C ALA A 169 -38.97 -31.10 -18.50
N ALA A 170 -39.19 -31.32 -17.20
CA ALA A 170 -40.44 -31.87 -16.70
C ALA A 170 -41.63 -30.93 -16.91
N LEU A 171 -41.46 -29.63 -16.66
CA LEU A 171 -42.51 -28.63 -16.89
C LEU A 171 -42.85 -28.47 -18.37
N GLU A 172 -41.85 -28.49 -19.25
CA GLU A 172 -42.07 -28.48 -20.70
C GLU A 172 -42.83 -29.72 -21.18
N GLY A 173 -42.51 -30.91 -20.62
CA GLY A 173 -43.25 -32.14 -20.91
C GLY A 173 -44.72 -32.03 -20.51
N ARG A 174 -45.00 -31.55 -19.31
CA ARG A 174 -46.39 -31.35 -18.82
C ARG A 174 -47.14 -30.30 -19.64
N LEU A 175 -46.46 -29.24 -20.07
CA LEU A 175 -47.06 -28.23 -20.92
C LEU A 175 -47.53 -28.84 -22.25
N ARG A 176 -46.66 -29.63 -22.91
CA ARG A 176 -47.02 -30.33 -24.16
C ARG A 176 -48.20 -31.27 -23.97
N GLU A 177 -48.20 -32.07 -22.90
CA GLU A 177 -49.32 -32.98 -22.60
C GLU A 177 -50.64 -32.22 -22.43
N THR A 178 -50.63 -31.10 -21.68
CA THR A 178 -51.84 -30.29 -21.49
C THR A 178 -52.30 -29.57 -22.76
N GLU A 179 -51.37 -29.20 -23.65
CA GLU A 179 -51.67 -28.64 -24.96
C GLU A 179 -52.31 -29.69 -25.86
N ASP A 180 -51.78 -30.92 -25.87
CA ASP A 180 -52.34 -32.05 -26.61
C ASP A 180 -53.76 -32.39 -26.11
N ASP A 181 -53.98 -32.46 -24.79
CA ASP A 181 -55.30 -32.66 -24.19
C ASP A 181 -56.29 -31.56 -24.58
N LEU A 182 -55.86 -30.29 -24.56
CA LEU A 182 -56.69 -29.15 -24.96
C LEU A 182 -57.06 -29.24 -26.45
N THR A 183 -56.12 -29.62 -27.31
CA THR A 183 -56.41 -29.79 -28.75
C THR A 183 -57.39 -30.95 -28.99
N ALA A 184 -57.22 -32.07 -28.29
CA ALA A 184 -58.11 -33.22 -28.33
C ALA A 184 -59.52 -32.87 -27.85
N ALA A 185 -59.65 -32.16 -26.73
CA ALA A 185 -60.93 -31.68 -26.18
C ALA A 185 -61.63 -30.70 -27.13
N ARG A 186 -60.88 -29.77 -27.75
CA ARG A 186 -61.43 -28.86 -28.78
C ARG A 186 -61.92 -29.63 -30.01
N ALA A 187 -61.19 -30.68 -30.42
CA ALA A 187 -61.58 -31.51 -31.56
C ALA A 187 -62.82 -32.39 -31.25
N SER A 188 -62.94 -32.92 -30.03
CA SER A 188 -64.14 -33.67 -29.61
C SER A 188 -65.36 -32.76 -29.51
N LEU A 189 -65.23 -31.56 -28.93
CA LEU A 189 -66.30 -30.58 -28.85
C LEU A 189 -66.81 -30.15 -30.25
N ARG A 190 -65.91 -29.89 -31.20
CA ARG A 190 -66.28 -29.58 -32.58
C ARG A 190 -67.05 -30.73 -33.25
N ARG A 191 -66.66 -31.98 -32.99
CA ARG A 191 -67.38 -33.15 -33.50
C ARG A 191 -68.76 -33.28 -32.86
N ALA A 192 -68.87 -33.09 -31.55
CA ALA A 192 -70.16 -33.12 -30.84
C ALA A 192 -71.11 -32.04 -31.37
N MET A 193 -70.65 -30.80 -31.54
CA MET A 193 -71.46 -29.70 -32.09
C MET A 193 -71.95 -29.97 -33.52
N ARG A 194 -71.18 -30.68 -34.35
CA ARG A 194 -71.60 -31.07 -35.71
C ARG A 194 -72.62 -32.23 -35.72
N ALA A 195 -72.65 -33.05 -34.68
CA ALA A 195 -73.53 -34.22 -34.58
C ALA A 195 -74.90 -33.90 -33.97
N VAL A 196 -75.07 -32.72 -33.36
CA VAL A 196 -76.37 -32.23 -32.88
C VAL A 196 -77.21 -31.79 -34.10
N PRO A 197 -78.35 -32.44 -34.39
CA PRO A 197 -79.23 -32.00 -35.47
C PRO A 197 -79.85 -30.66 -35.09
N SER A 198 -79.78 -29.67 -35.99
CA SER A 198 -80.59 -28.45 -35.84
C SER A 198 -82.08 -28.82 -35.96
N PRO A 199 -82.95 -28.31 -35.07
CA PRO A 199 -84.41 -28.51 -35.17
C PRO A 199 -85.00 -27.84 -36.41
#